data_AF-A0A0F9T2Q7-F1
#
_entry.id   AF-A0A0F9T2Q7-F1
#
_cell.length_a   1.000
_cell.length_b   1.000
_cell.length_c   1.000
_cell.angle_alpha   90.00
_cell.angle_beta   90.00
_cell.angle_gamma   90.00
#
_symmetry.space_group_name_H-M   'P 1'
#
loop_
_entity.id
_entity.type
_entity.pdbx_description
1 polymer ?
#
loop_
_entity_poly.entity_id
_entity_poly.type
_entity_poly.pdbx_seq_one_letter_code
_entity_poly.pdbx_strand_id
1 'polypeptide(L)'
;MAKTKQDKKLRLQPEKWKRIRFFPGYEVSTKGRVRSLKRRKPCILKPQTVTRGDRKKTYLRVTLYNKGGKRHRKIHRLVALAFKERVPGKNTVNHVDGNTHHNWVANLEWTTAVENTKHAWRTGLMARSVGARWRKRKGK
;
A
#
# COMPACT_ATOMS: atom_id res chain seq x y z
N MET A 1 -2.11 -25.89 0.27
CA MET A 1 -3.26 -24.99 0.58
C MET A 1 -3.91 -24.55 -0.73
N ALA A 2 -5.09 -25.09 -1.03
CA ALA A 2 -5.78 -24.88 -2.29
C ALA A 2 -6.26 -23.42 -2.42
N LYS A 3 -5.79 -22.70 -3.44
CA LYS A 3 -6.30 -21.37 -3.78
C LYS A 3 -7.70 -21.56 -4.38
N THR A 4 -8.72 -21.11 -3.66
CA THR A 4 -10.14 -21.25 -3.98
C THR A 4 -10.46 -20.68 -5.37
N LYS A 5 -11.43 -21.27 -6.10
CA LYS A 5 -11.88 -20.79 -7.43
C LYS A 5 -12.25 -19.29 -7.43
N GLN A 6 -12.65 -18.75 -6.28
CA GLN A 6 -12.96 -17.33 -6.05
C GLN A 6 -11.72 -16.41 -6.15
N ASP A 7 -10.56 -16.87 -5.68
CA ASP A 7 -9.29 -16.14 -5.74
C ASP A 7 -8.74 -16.04 -7.17
N LYS A 8 -9.02 -17.05 -8.01
CA LYS A 8 -8.73 -17.00 -9.45
C LYS A 8 -9.64 -16.01 -10.19
N LYS A 9 -10.93 -15.92 -9.83
CA LYS A 9 -11.92 -15.04 -10.48
C LYS A 9 -11.62 -13.54 -10.30
N LEU A 10 -10.95 -13.14 -9.20
CA LEU A 10 -10.54 -11.75 -8.99
C LEU A 10 -9.30 -11.33 -9.81
N ARG A 11 -8.43 -12.27 -10.19
CA ARG A 11 -7.19 -11.97 -10.95
C ARG A 11 -7.41 -11.72 -12.45
N LEU A 12 -8.55 -12.16 -12.98
CA LEU A 12 -8.95 -12.03 -14.39
C LEU A 12 -9.78 -10.78 -14.69
N GLN A 13 -10.06 -9.95 -13.68
CA GLN A 13 -10.80 -8.71 -13.91
C GLN A 13 -9.95 -7.74 -14.76
N PRO A 14 -10.55 -7.10 -15.78
CA PRO A 14 -9.85 -6.10 -16.57
C PRO A 14 -9.35 -4.97 -15.68
N GLU A 15 -8.20 -4.39 -16.05
CA GLU A 15 -7.62 -3.28 -15.30
C GLU A 15 -8.52 -2.05 -15.44
N LYS A 16 -9.18 -1.66 -14.34
CA LYS A 16 -10.04 -0.47 -14.30
C LYS A 16 -9.22 0.72 -13.83
N TRP A 17 -9.48 1.89 -14.40
CA TRP A 17 -8.83 3.15 -14.05
C TRP A 17 -9.85 4.11 -13.44
N LYS A 18 -9.46 4.84 -12.40
CA LYS A 18 -10.28 5.88 -11.77
C LYS A 18 -9.46 7.13 -11.53
N ARG A 19 -10.09 8.30 -11.66
CA ARG A 19 -9.47 9.59 -11.32
C ARG A 19 -9.10 9.65 -9.85
N ILE A 20 -7.96 10.24 -9.56
CA ILE A 20 -7.51 10.45 -8.18
C ILE A 20 -8.17 11.71 -7.62
N ARG A 21 -8.92 11.56 -6.51
CA ARG A 21 -9.57 12.69 -5.82
C ARG A 21 -8.54 13.78 -5.50
N PHE A 22 -8.89 15.04 -5.79
CA PHE A 22 -8.04 16.24 -5.66
C PHE A 22 -6.84 16.32 -6.62
N PHE A 23 -6.69 15.37 -7.55
CA PHE A 23 -5.64 15.33 -8.57
C PHE A 23 -6.23 14.94 -9.94
N PRO A 24 -7.09 15.78 -10.54
CA PRO A 24 -7.90 15.41 -11.72
C PRO A 24 -7.08 15.07 -12.97
N GLY A 25 -5.81 15.50 -13.04
CA GLY A 25 -4.89 15.16 -14.13
C GLY A 25 -4.22 13.78 -14.00
N TYR A 26 -4.68 12.93 -13.07
CA TYR A 26 -4.10 11.62 -12.79
C TYR A 26 -5.16 10.56 -12.53
N GLU A 27 -4.82 9.32 -12.87
CA GLU A 27 -5.64 8.14 -12.60
C GLU A 27 -4.83 7.04 -11.93
N VAL A 28 -5.52 6.22 -11.15
CA VAL A 28 -4.99 5.02 -10.50
C VAL A 28 -5.75 3.78 -10.98
N SER A 29 -5.04 2.68 -11.18
CA SER A 29 -5.61 1.42 -11.66
C SER A 29 -5.87 0.41 -10.56
N THR A 30 -6.75 -0.57 -10.83
CA THR A 30 -6.97 -1.73 -9.95
C THR A 30 -5.72 -2.59 -9.74
N LYS A 31 -4.71 -2.48 -10.62
CA LYS A 31 -3.41 -3.17 -10.51
C LYS A 31 -2.35 -2.34 -9.78
N GLY A 32 -2.70 -1.16 -9.28
CA GLY A 32 -1.77 -0.30 -8.54
C GLY A 32 -0.83 0.51 -9.43
N ARG A 33 -1.21 0.77 -10.69
CA ARG A 33 -0.48 1.69 -11.57
C ARG A 33 -1.07 3.08 -11.46
N VAL A 34 -0.24 4.10 -11.64
CA VAL A 34 -0.68 5.50 -11.70
C VAL A 34 -0.27 6.08 -13.04
N ARG A 35 -1.18 6.77 -13.72
CA ARG A 35 -0.89 7.45 -14.99
C ARG A 35 -1.22 8.93 -14.93
N SER A 36 -0.46 9.73 -15.65
CA SER A 36 -0.72 11.15 -15.89
C SER A 36 -1.54 11.32 -17.16
N LEU A 37 -2.58 12.14 -17.08
CA LEU A 37 -3.45 12.54 -18.19
C LEU A 37 -3.07 13.91 -18.78
N LYS A 38 -1.98 14.52 -18.32
CA LYS A 38 -1.57 15.88 -18.73
C LYS A 38 -1.08 15.99 -20.18
N ARG A 39 -0.85 14.86 -20.85
CA ARG A 39 -0.37 14.77 -22.24
C ARG A 39 -1.47 14.16 -23.09
N ARG A 40 -1.41 14.36 -24.41
CA ARG A 40 -2.35 13.77 -25.38
C ARG A 40 -2.49 12.25 -25.21
N LYS A 41 -1.37 11.56 -24.94
CA LYS A 41 -1.35 10.13 -24.59
C LYS A 41 -1.06 9.98 -23.09
N PRO A 42 -1.89 9.25 -22.33
CA PRO A 42 -1.63 8.96 -20.93
C PRO A 42 -0.28 8.25 -20.75
N CYS A 43 0.51 8.68 -19.75
CA CYS A 43 1.80 8.07 -19.43
C CYS A 43 1.82 7.48 -18.03
N ILE A 44 2.32 6.26 -17.88
CA ILE A 44 2.47 5.60 -16.58
C ILE A 44 3.62 6.28 -15.82
N LEU A 45 3.36 6.65 -14.57
CA LEU A 45 4.36 7.24 -13.69
C LEU A 45 5.28 6.17 -13.11
N LYS A 46 6.59 6.45 -13.09
CA LYS A 46 7.56 5.61 -12.39
C LYS A 46 7.40 5.78 -10.88
N PRO A 47 7.10 4.72 -10.11
CA PRO A 47 7.01 4.81 -8.66
C PRO A 47 8.41 4.96 -8.04
N GLN A 48 8.44 5.58 -6.86
CA GLN A 48 9.62 5.66 -6.00
C GLN A 48 9.40 4.81 -4.75
N THR A 49 10.43 4.08 -4.35
CA THR A 49 10.46 3.33 -3.09
C THR A 49 10.82 4.26 -1.94
N VAL A 50 10.07 4.20 -0.84
CA VAL A 50 10.37 4.95 0.39
C VAL A 50 10.37 4.06 1.61
N THR A 51 11.39 4.19 2.44
CA THR A 51 11.53 3.49 3.72
C THR A 51 10.73 4.18 4.82
N ARG A 52 10.18 3.41 5.76
CA ARG A 52 9.57 3.96 6.98
C ARG A 52 10.51 3.75 8.17
N GLY A 53 11.25 4.79 8.53
CA GLY A 53 12.12 4.81 9.71
C GLY A 53 13.32 3.86 9.61
N ASP A 54 13.76 3.38 10.77
CA ASP A 54 14.82 2.40 11.01
C ASP A 54 14.49 0.98 10.53
N ARG A 55 13.24 0.73 10.10
CA ARG A 55 12.78 -0.59 9.67
C ARG A 55 12.99 -0.80 8.16
N LYS A 56 13.35 -2.02 7.78
CA LYS A 56 13.46 -2.49 6.37
C LYS A 56 12.17 -2.40 5.53
N LYS A 57 11.04 -1.95 6.09
CA LYS A 57 9.75 -1.90 5.38
C LYS A 57 9.68 -0.66 4.49
N THR A 58 9.52 -0.88 3.19
CA THR A 58 9.40 0.18 2.19
C THR A 58 8.02 0.24 1.58
N TYR A 59 7.66 1.33 0.91
CA TYR A 59 6.39 1.51 0.20
C TYR A 59 6.62 2.21 -1.14
N LEU A 60 5.79 1.90 -2.13
CA LEU A 60 5.77 2.66 -3.38
C LEU A 60 4.96 3.94 -3.24
N ARG A 61 5.53 5.05 -3.72
CA ARG A 61 4.87 6.35 -3.83
C ARG A 61 5.06 6.97 -5.22
N VAL A 62 4.19 7.91 -5.54
CA VAL A 62 4.30 8.78 -6.72
C VAL A 62 4.22 10.24 -6.31
N THR A 63 4.72 11.10 -7.18
CA THR A 63 4.60 12.56 -7.05
C THR A 63 3.48 13.04 -7.95
N LEU A 64 2.47 13.67 -7.35
CA LEU A 64 1.32 14.26 -8.04
C LEU A 64 1.34 15.78 -7.87
N TYR A 65 0.74 16.48 -8.83
CA TYR A 65 0.67 17.94 -8.82
C TYR A 65 -0.78 18.39 -9.00
N ASN A 66 -1.21 19.36 -8.20
CA ASN A 66 -2.48 20.05 -8.38
C ASN A 66 -2.28 21.57 -8.21
N LYS A 67 -3.36 22.35 -8.16
CA LYS A 67 -3.30 23.81 -7.96
C LYS A 67 -2.52 24.21 -6.68
N GLY A 68 -2.54 23.36 -5.65
CA GLY A 68 -1.79 23.58 -4.39
C GLY A 68 -0.34 23.09 -4.43
N GLY A 69 0.19 22.73 -5.61
CA GLY A 69 1.57 22.32 -5.82
C GLY A 69 1.83 20.82 -5.77
N LYS A 70 3.09 20.45 -5.55
CA LYS A 70 3.58 19.07 -5.52
C LYS A 70 3.15 18.35 -4.24
N ARG A 71 2.71 17.09 -4.35
CA ARG A 71 2.39 16.21 -3.22
C ARG A 71 2.88 14.78 -3.45
N HIS A 72 3.45 14.17 -2.43
CA HIS A 72 3.81 12.75 -2.43
C HIS A 72 2.65 11.89 -1.94
N ARG A 73 2.28 10.86 -2.69
CA ARG A 73 1.17 9.95 -2.34
C ARG A 73 1.60 8.49 -2.47
N LYS A 74 1.31 7.69 -1.44
CA LYS A 74 1.57 6.24 -1.44
C LYS A 74 0.56 5.53 -2.34
N ILE A 75 1.01 4.59 -3.16
CA ILE A 75 0.17 3.95 -4.18
C ILE A 75 -0.97 3.13 -3.56
N HIS A 76 -0.71 2.26 -2.59
CA HIS A 76 -1.77 1.48 -1.92
C HIS A 76 -2.90 2.36 -1.37
N ARG A 77 -2.59 3.56 -0.86
CA ARG A 77 -3.61 4.50 -0.36
C ARG A 77 -4.45 5.06 -1.51
N LEU A 78 -3.83 5.40 -2.63
CA LEU A 78 -4.55 5.86 -3.83
C LEU A 78 -5.51 4.79 -4.34
N VAL A 79 -5.04 3.54 -4.43
CA VAL A 79 -5.86 2.40 -4.88
C VAL A 79 -7.02 2.16 -3.92
N ALA A 80 -6.76 2.08 -2.60
CA ALA A 80 -7.79 1.85 -1.61
C ALA A 80 -8.86 2.97 -1.61
N LEU A 81 -8.44 4.24 -1.70
CA LEU A 81 -9.38 5.37 -1.76
C LEU A 81 -10.23 5.39 -3.04
N ALA A 82 -9.74 4.85 -4.14
CA ALA A 82 -10.46 4.85 -5.42
C ALA A 82 -11.40 3.64 -5.58
N PHE A 83 -11.02 2.48 -5.04
CA PHE A 83 -11.68 1.21 -5.33
C PHE A 83 -12.26 0.48 -4.12
N LYS A 84 -12.02 0.95 -2.90
CA LYS A 84 -12.58 0.34 -1.69
C LYS A 84 -13.38 1.35 -0.90
N GLU A 85 -14.57 0.93 -0.51
CA GLU A 85 -15.39 1.67 0.43
C GLU A 85 -14.64 1.82 1.75
N ARG A 86 -14.63 3.05 2.27
CA ARG A 86 -13.97 3.35 3.53
C ARG A 86 -14.86 2.82 4.65
N VAL A 87 -14.31 1.90 5.44
CA VAL A 87 -15.01 1.39 6.63
C VAL A 87 -14.82 2.40 7.77
N PRO A 88 -15.89 2.86 8.45
CA PRO A 88 -15.79 3.72 9.62
C PRO A 88 -14.84 3.14 10.67
N GLY A 89 -14.05 4.00 11.32
CA GLY A 89 -13.03 3.59 12.30
C GLY A 89 -11.75 2.95 11.71
N LYS A 90 -11.73 2.58 10.42
CA LYS A 90 -10.57 1.97 9.76
C LYS A 90 -9.80 2.99 8.92
N ASN A 91 -8.70 3.51 9.47
CA ASN A 91 -7.91 4.58 8.86
C ASN A 91 -6.62 4.09 8.18
N THR A 92 -6.25 2.83 8.37
CA THR A 92 -5.03 2.22 7.83
C THR A 92 -5.38 1.31 6.66
N VAL A 93 -4.47 1.20 5.69
CA VAL A 93 -4.58 0.23 4.59
C VAL A 93 -3.53 -0.85 4.81
N ASN A 94 -3.97 -2.11 4.92
CA ASN A 94 -3.10 -3.28 5.04
C ASN A 94 -2.88 -3.94 3.67
N HIS A 95 -1.73 -4.59 3.53
CA HIS A 95 -1.39 -5.51 2.45
C HIS A 95 -1.61 -6.93 2.97
N VAL A 96 -2.62 -7.63 2.46
CA VAL A 96 -3.04 -8.96 2.95
C VAL A 96 -1.91 -10.00 2.87
N ASP A 97 -1.08 -9.92 1.84
CA ASP A 97 0.08 -10.79 1.65
C ASP A 97 1.37 -10.29 2.35
N GLY A 98 1.32 -9.14 3.02
CA GLY A 98 2.46 -8.51 3.68
C GLY A 98 3.46 -7.79 2.75
N ASN A 99 3.35 -7.94 1.43
CA ASN A 99 4.25 -7.33 0.46
C ASN A 99 3.75 -5.94 0.04
N THR A 100 4.49 -4.91 0.42
CA THR A 100 4.14 -3.50 0.19
C THR A 100 4.25 -3.04 -1.28
N HIS A 101 4.84 -3.85 -2.15
CA HIS A 101 4.94 -3.58 -3.60
C HIS A 101 3.74 -4.13 -4.36
N HIS A 102 2.98 -5.03 -3.76
CA HIS A 102 1.79 -5.66 -4.31
C HIS A 102 0.55 -4.77 -4.10
N ASN A 103 0.43 -3.73 -4.93
CA ASN A 103 -0.56 -2.67 -4.74
C ASN A 103 -1.90 -2.90 -5.50
N TRP A 104 -2.19 -4.13 -5.93
CA TRP A 104 -3.48 -4.41 -6.57
C TRP A 104 -4.62 -4.41 -5.56
N VAL A 105 -5.81 -4.00 -5.99
CA VAL A 105 -6.98 -3.79 -5.13
C VAL A 105 -7.32 -5.02 -4.28
N ALA A 106 -7.18 -6.23 -4.82
CA ALA A 106 -7.49 -7.47 -4.09
C ALA A 106 -6.54 -7.75 -2.91
N ASN A 107 -5.32 -7.19 -2.92
CA ASN A 107 -4.36 -7.34 -1.81
C ASN A 107 -4.50 -6.26 -0.73
N LEU A 108 -5.42 -5.31 -0.90
CA LEU A 108 -5.54 -4.19 0.02
C LEU A 108 -6.80 -4.34 0.87
N GLU A 109 -6.75 -3.88 2.11
CA GLU A 109 -7.94 -3.79 2.96
C GLU A 109 -7.85 -2.59 3.90
N TRP A 110 -9.00 -1.99 4.23
CA TRP A 110 -9.08 -1.01 5.30
C TRP A 110 -9.03 -1.74 6.64
N THR A 111 -8.20 -1.26 7.56
CA THR A 111 -7.98 -1.87 8.86
C THR A 111 -7.73 -0.82 9.95
N THR A 112 -7.89 -1.21 11.20
CA THR A 112 -7.39 -0.45 12.36
C THR A 112 -5.90 -0.74 12.59
N ALA A 113 -5.22 0.10 13.39
CA ALA A 113 -3.83 -0.17 13.75
C ALA A 113 -3.68 -1.48 14.56
N VAL A 114 -4.65 -1.78 15.43
CA VAL A 114 -4.67 -2.98 16.27
C VAL A 114 -4.84 -4.24 15.42
N GLU A 115 -5.82 -4.24 14.51
CA GLU A 115 -6.05 -5.34 13.56
C GLU A 115 -4.82 -5.59 12.69
N ASN A 116 -4.20 -4.53 12.15
CA ASN A 116 -2.99 -4.63 11.33
C ASN A 116 -1.83 -5.28 12.10
N THR A 117 -1.65 -4.91 13.37
CA THR A 117 -0.64 -5.51 14.26
C THR A 117 -0.96 -6.98 14.49
N LYS A 118 -2.20 -7.32 14.86
CA LYS A 118 -2.63 -8.73 15.04
C LYS A 118 -2.42 -9.56 13.78
N HIS A 119 -2.74 -9.00 12.61
CA HIS A 119 -2.48 -9.63 11.32
C HIS A 119 -0.99 -9.94 11.15
N ALA A 120 -0.11 -8.94 11.36
CA ALA A 120 1.33 -9.12 11.22
C ALA A 120 1.92 -10.14 12.19
N TRP A 121 1.37 -10.25 13.40
CA TRP A 121 1.74 -11.32 14.35
C TRP A 121 1.31 -12.69 13.83
N ARG A 122 0.04 -12.83 13.42
CA ARG A 122 -0.51 -14.11 12.92
C ARG A 122 0.19 -14.63 11.67
N THR A 123 0.62 -13.72 10.78
CA THR A 123 1.30 -14.07 9.53
C THR A 123 2.83 -14.12 9.64
N GLY A 124 3.38 -13.96 10.85
CA GLY A 124 4.83 -14.01 11.07
C GLY A 124 5.61 -12.84 10.45
N LEU A 125 4.94 -11.76 10.07
CA LEU A 125 5.56 -10.55 9.50
C LEU A 125 6.24 -9.66 10.56
N MET A 126 5.94 -9.90 11.84
CA MET A 126 6.68 -9.32 12.96
C MET A 126 7.90 -10.17 13.25
N ALA A 127 9.09 -9.56 13.23
CA ALA A 127 10.27 -10.20 13.79
C ALA A 127 9.99 -10.50 15.27
N ARG A 128 10.11 -11.78 15.67
CA ARG A 128 10.20 -12.11 17.10
C ARG A 128 11.36 -11.28 17.64
N SER A 129 11.11 -10.47 18.66
CA SER A 129 12.18 -9.82 19.40
C SER A 129 13.11 -10.92 19.91
N VAL A 130 14.26 -11.09 19.24
CA VAL A 130 15.38 -11.85 19.81
C VAL A 130 15.74 -11.08 21.07
N GLY A 131 15.58 -11.74 22.23
CA GLY A 131 15.61 -11.11 23.55
C GLY A 131 16.71 -10.07 23.66
N ALA A 132 16.37 -8.93 24.26
CA ALA A 132 17.32 -7.91 24.65
C ALA A 132 18.47 -8.59 25.41
N ARG A 133 19.61 -8.78 24.74
CA ARG A 133 20.85 -9.22 25.38
C ARG A 133 21.26 -8.07 26.30
N TRP A 134 20.90 -8.18 27.57
CA TRP A 134 21.49 -7.38 28.63
C TRP A 134 22.99 -7.67 28.62
N ARG A 135 23.80 -6.78 28.03
CA ARG A 135 25.24 -6.78 28.26
C ARG A 135 25.44 -6.34 29.70
N LYS A 136 25.81 -7.27 30.59
CA LYS A 136 26.37 -6.93 31.90
C LYS A 136 27.57 -6.01 31.65
N ARG A 137 27.47 -4.75 32.05
CA ARG A 137 28.63 -3.87 32.24
C ARG A 137 29.47 -4.55 33.32
N LYS A 138 30.62 -5.11 32.96
CA LYS A 138 31.66 -5.44 33.96
C LYS A 138 32.18 -4.09 34.46
N GLY A 139 31.92 -3.83 35.74
CA GLY A 139 32.51 -2.73 36.47
C GLY A 139 33.70 -3.23 37.30
N LYS A 140 34.67 -2.33 37.44
CA LYS A 140 35.95 -2.41 38.15
C LYS A 140 37.04 -3.15 37.39
#